data_AF-A0A9E5TKQ7-F1
#
_entry.id   AF-A0A9E5TKQ7-F1
#
_cell.length_a   1.000
_cell.length_b   1.000
_cell.length_c   1.000
_cell.angle_alpha   90.00
_cell.angle_beta   90.00
_cell.angle_gamma   90.00
#
_symmetry.space_group_name_H-M   'P 1'
#
loop_
_entity.id
_entity.type
_entity.pdbx_description
1 polymer ?
#
loop_
_entity_poly.entity_id
_entity_poly.type
_entity_poly.pdbx_seq_one_letter_code
_entity_poly.pdbx_strand_id
1 'polypeptide(L)'
;MSYWFSWIVSNLLPFVTAGVFFGGLAYRVFEWRRSLRAQVSLVVPPGSRSAGDTVWEMVTEVVTFRRVFRGSKPLWVVSWLFHASIFVFVLGHFRLFLDFSWLWNLLRLTPEQVDMLAFVGGGASGTVFMLGLVALLIRRLRMRRVAYRCQATTSCSFC
;
A
#
# COMPACT_ATOMS: atom_id res chain seq x y z
N MET A 1 -30.49 9.58 -19.61
CA MET A 1 -29.85 8.42 -18.94
C MET A 1 -30.83 7.87 -17.93
N SER A 2 -30.99 6.55 -17.88
CA SER A 2 -32.14 5.90 -17.25
C SER A 2 -32.07 5.91 -15.72
N TYR A 3 -33.15 6.36 -15.06
CA TYR A 3 -33.24 6.56 -13.61
C TYR A 3 -32.99 5.29 -12.78
N TRP A 4 -33.25 4.11 -13.35
CA TRP A 4 -33.00 2.82 -12.71
C TRP A 4 -31.51 2.50 -12.59
N PHE A 5 -30.68 2.92 -13.56
CA PHE A 5 -29.24 2.67 -13.54
C PHE A 5 -28.55 3.50 -12.45
N SER A 6 -28.90 4.80 -12.33
CA SER A 6 -28.35 5.65 -11.27
C SER A 6 -28.77 5.18 -9.88
N TRP A 7 -30.00 4.67 -9.73
CA TRP A 7 -30.47 4.13 -8.46
C TRP A 7 -29.65 2.91 -8.01
N ILE A 8 -29.39 1.96 -8.91
CA ILE A 8 -28.56 0.78 -8.62
C ILE A 8 -27.13 1.18 -8.25
N VAL A 9 -26.53 2.11 -9.01
CA VAL A 9 -25.14 2.51 -8.81
C VAL A 9 -24.95 3.29 -7.51
N SER A 10 -25.88 4.17 -7.15
CA SER A 10 -25.73 5.01 -5.95
C SER A 10 -26.25 4.34 -4.67
N ASN A 11 -27.26 3.49 -4.73
CA ASN A 11 -27.91 2.94 -3.53
C ASN A 11 -27.67 1.46 -3.28
N LEU A 12 -27.40 0.64 -4.30
CA LEU A 12 -27.22 -0.80 -4.10
C LEU A 12 -25.74 -1.17 -4.04
N LEU A 13 -24.98 -0.71 -5.04
CA LEU A 13 -23.57 -1.06 -5.20
C LEU A 13 -22.69 -0.72 -3.98
N PRO A 14 -22.78 0.48 -3.35
CA PRO A 14 -21.92 0.83 -2.22
C PRO A 14 -22.14 -0.05 -0.99
N PHE A 15 -23.39 -0.48 -0.73
CA PHE A 15 -23.70 -1.32 0.41
C PHE A 15 -23.30 -2.77 0.16
N VAL A 16 -23.47 -3.27 -1.07
CA VAL A 16 -22.98 -4.60 -1.45
C VAL A 16 -21.45 -4.66 -1.38
N THR A 17 -20.74 -3.66 -1.92
CA THR A 17 -19.28 -3.61 -1.87
C THR A 17 -18.76 -3.50 -0.44
N ALA A 18 -19.37 -2.66 0.40
CA ALA A 18 -19.02 -2.56 1.81
C ALA A 18 -19.24 -3.91 2.53
N GLY A 19 -20.39 -4.56 2.33
CA GLY A 19 -20.69 -5.86 2.93
C GLY A 19 -19.69 -6.94 2.54
N VAL A 20 -19.37 -7.06 1.24
CA VAL A 20 -18.38 -8.02 0.74
C VAL A 20 -16.98 -7.68 1.23
N PHE A 21 -16.60 -6.40 1.27
CA PHE A 21 -15.29 -5.97 1.73
C PHE A 21 -15.08 -6.27 3.22
N PHE A 22 -15.99 -5.82 4.10
CA PHE A 22 -15.86 -6.05 5.54
C PHE A 22 -16.07 -7.52 5.91
N GLY A 23 -17.05 -8.19 5.30
CA GLY A 23 -17.31 -9.61 5.52
C GLY A 23 -16.14 -10.48 5.05
N GLY A 24 -15.61 -10.22 3.85
CA GLY A 24 -14.44 -10.91 3.30
C GLY A 24 -13.17 -10.65 4.11
N LEU A 25 -12.94 -9.40 4.53
CA LEU A 25 -11.81 -9.03 5.39
C LEU A 25 -11.89 -9.75 6.74
N ALA A 26 -13.07 -9.74 7.38
CA ALA A 26 -13.27 -10.43 8.65
C ALA A 26 -13.01 -11.93 8.50
N TYR A 27 -13.62 -12.58 7.49
CA TYR A 27 -13.39 -14.00 7.19
C TYR A 27 -11.90 -14.32 7.03
N ARG A 28 -11.19 -13.52 6.23
CA ARG A 28 -9.77 -13.72 5.98
C ARG A 28 -8.90 -13.51 7.22
N VAL A 29 -9.23 -12.53 8.06
CA VAL A 29 -8.54 -12.28 9.34
C VAL A 29 -8.79 -13.44 10.31
N PHE A 30 -10.01 -13.98 10.37
CA PHE A 30 -10.31 -15.17 11.18
C PHE A 30 -9.55 -16.40 10.68
N GLU A 31 -9.47 -16.58 9.36
CA GLU A 31 -8.68 -17.65 8.73
C GLU A 31 -7.19 -17.51 9.05
N TRP A 32 -6.61 -16.31 8.94
CA TRP A 32 -5.21 -16.08 9.32
C TRP A 32 -4.97 -16.35 10.80
N ARG A 33 -5.85 -15.89 11.69
CA ARG A 33 -5.74 -16.18 13.13
C ARG A 33 -5.75 -17.69 13.42
N ARG A 34 -6.49 -18.48 12.62
CA ARG A 34 -6.50 -19.95 12.72
C ARG A 34 -5.26 -20.60 12.07
N SER A 35 -4.78 -20.03 10.97
CA SER A 35 -3.67 -20.55 10.15
C SER A 35 -2.27 -20.14 10.62
N LEU A 36 -2.15 -19.14 11.52
CA LEU A 36 -0.90 -18.78 12.21
C LEU A 36 -0.26 -19.93 13.01
N ARG A 37 -0.93 -21.08 13.11
CA ARG A 37 -0.38 -22.35 13.64
C ARG A 37 0.48 -23.12 12.63
N ALA A 38 0.51 -22.76 11.35
CA ALA A 38 1.41 -23.35 10.37
C ALA A 38 2.77 -22.64 10.41
N GLN A 39 3.69 -23.19 11.19
CA GLN A 39 5.05 -22.70 11.34
C GLN A 39 5.78 -22.70 10.00
N VAL A 40 6.00 -21.53 9.40
CA VAL A 40 7.04 -21.38 8.38
C VAL A 40 8.35 -21.28 9.15
N SER A 41 9.15 -22.35 9.14
CA SER A 41 10.50 -22.37 9.65
C SER A 41 11.41 -21.54 8.73
N LEU A 42 11.28 -20.22 8.81
CA LEU A 42 12.30 -19.34 8.27
C LEU A 42 13.49 -19.45 9.22
N VAL A 43 14.65 -19.84 8.70
CA VAL A 43 15.92 -19.69 9.41
C VAL A 43 16.10 -18.19 9.63
N VAL A 44 15.71 -17.73 10.81
CA VAL A 44 15.85 -16.32 11.19
C VAL A 44 17.35 -16.11 11.45
N PRO A 45 18.04 -15.25 10.68
CA PRO A 45 19.40 -14.85 11.05
C PRO A 45 19.34 -14.26 12.47
N PRO A 46 20.38 -14.45 13.31
CA PRO A 46 20.33 -14.06 14.72
C PRO A 46 19.90 -12.59 14.85
N GLY A 47 18.66 -12.40 15.29
CA GLY A 47 18.03 -11.10 15.44
C GLY A 47 18.71 -10.32 16.57
N SER A 48 18.71 -9.00 16.42
CA SER A 48 19.21 -8.04 17.40
C SER A 48 18.76 -8.42 18.83
N ARG A 49 19.66 -8.25 19.80
CA ARG A 49 19.54 -8.81 21.16
C ARG A 49 18.41 -8.21 22.02
N SER A 50 17.62 -7.28 21.48
CA SER A 50 16.49 -6.64 22.17
C SER A 50 15.25 -6.52 21.26
N ALA A 51 14.07 -6.70 21.84
CA ALA A 51 12.80 -6.53 21.11
C ALA A 51 12.62 -5.11 20.55
N GLY A 52 13.21 -4.11 21.22
CA GLY A 52 13.19 -2.71 20.78
C GLY A 52 13.99 -2.47 19.51
N ASP A 53 15.21 -3.03 19.44
CA ASP A 53 16.08 -2.90 18.27
C ASP A 53 15.48 -3.60 17.05
N THR A 54 14.84 -4.76 17.25
CA THR A 54 14.14 -5.47 16.16
C THR A 54 12.98 -4.66 15.59
N VAL A 55 12.16 -4.04 16.44
CA VAL A 55 11.06 -3.18 15.98
C VAL A 55 11.61 -1.97 15.23
N TRP A 56 12.67 -1.35 15.72
CA TRP A 56 13.30 -0.22 15.06
C TRP A 56 13.92 -0.59 13.70
N GLU A 57 14.59 -1.74 13.62
CA GLU A 57 15.11 -2.29 12.37
C GLU A 57 13.98 -2.57 11.36
N MET A 58 12.85 -3.13 11.80
CA MET A 58 11.69 -3.36 10.93
C MET A 58 11.07 -2.05 10.45
N VAL A 59 10.88 -1.06 11.34
CA VAL A 59 10.30 0.25 10.98
C VAL A 59 11.19 0.97 9.98
N THR A 60 12.50 1.02 10.23
CA THR A 60 13.45 1.64 9.31
C THR A 60 13.55 0.88 7.98
N GLU A 61 13.39 -0.44 7.98
CA GLU A 61 13.34 -1.22 6.75
C GLU A 61 12.08 -0.90 5.93
N VAL A 62 10.92 -0.75 6.57
CA VAL A 62 9.64 -0.44 5.91
C VAL A 62 9.58 1.00 5.41
N VAL A 63 9.98 1.98 6.25
CA VAL A 63 9.90 3.42 5.91
C VAL A 63 10.96 3.81 4.89
N THR A 64 12.18 3.29 5.05
CA THR A 64 13.32 3.68 4.20
C THR A 64 13.56 2.69 3.06
N PHE A 65 12.82 1.56 2.99
CA PHE A 65 13.04 0.49 2.00
C PHE A 65 14.53 0.12 1.87
N ARG A 66 15.20 -0.08 3.00
CA ARG A 66 16.67 -0.19 3.09
C ARG A 66 17.24 -1.32 2.21
N ARG A 67 16.47 -2.39 2.00
CA ARG A 67 16.81 -3.50 1.09
C ARG A 67 16.76 -3.09 -0.39
N VAL A 68 15.74 -2.33 -0.80
CA VAL A 68 15.60 -1.82 -2.17
C VAL A 68 16.68 -0.79 -2.49
N PHE A 69 17.04 0.04 -1.50
CA PHE A 69 18.11 1.02 -1.63
C PHE A 69 19.45 0.37 -1.99
N ARG A 70 19.78 -0.78 -1.38
CA ARG A 70 21.03 -1.52 -1.68
C ARG A 70 20.99 -2.22 -3.03
N GLY A 71 19.84 -2.71 -3.48
CA GLY A 71 19.72 -3.45 -4.75
C GLY A 71 19.65 -2.56 -5.99
N SER A 72 18.87 -1.48 -5.94
CA SER A 72 18.75 -0.56 -7.08
C SER A 72 18.25 0.81 -6.64
N LYS A 73 19.15 1.80 -6.65
CA LYS A 73 18.85 3.22 -6.38
C LYS A 73 17.68 3.79 -7.21
N PRO A 74 17.54 3.53 -8.53
CA PRO A 74 16.41 4.09 -9.28
C PRO A 74 15.06 3.53 -8.83
N LEU A 75 15.00 2.25 -8.45
CA LEU A 75 13.76 1.66 -7.93
C LEU A 75 13.39 2.23 -6.56
N TRP A 76 14.38 2.53 -5.74
CA TRP A 76 14.16 3.14 -4.44
C TRP A 76 13.43 4.48 -4.58
N VAL A 77 13.92 5.37 -5.45
CA VAL A 77 13.28 6.68 -5.70
C VAL A 77 11.85 6.50 -6.21
N VAL A 78 11.64 5.66 -7.22
CA VAL A 78 10.31 5.43 -7.80
C VAL A 78 9.34 4.85 -6.77
N SER A 79 9.79 3.87 -5.97
CA SER A 79 8.97 3.29 -4.91
C SER A 79 8.63 4.32 -3.83
N TRP A 80 9.59 5.16 -3.44
CA TRP A 80 9.36 6.17 -2.41
C TRP A 80 8.38 7.24 -2.87
N LEU A 81 8.53 7.74 -4.10
CA LEU A 81 7.59 8.69 -4.73
C LEU A 81 6.19 8.10 -4.87
N PHE A 82 6.09 6.82 -5.23
CA PHE A 82 4.81 6.11 -5.30
C PHE A 82 4.12 6.02 -3.93
N HIS A 83 4.84 5.66 -2.87
CA HIS A 83 4.25 5.58 -1.52
C HIS A 83 3.90 6.96 -0.95
N ALA A 84 4.79 7.95 -1.13
CA ALA A 84 4.55 9.32 -0.69
C ALA A 84 3.32 9.93 -1.37
N SER A 85 3.17 9.70 -2.69
CA SER A 85 2.00 10.17 -3.43
C SER A 85 0.70 9.52 -2.98
N ILE A 86 0.67 8.20 -2.70
CA ILE A 86 -0.51 7.55 -2.11
C ILE A 86 -0.86 8.17 -0.78
N PHE A 87 0.12 8.42 0.08
CA PHE A 87 -0.13 8.97 1.41
C PHE A 87 -0.78 10.36 1.32
N VAL A 88 -0.23 11.24 0.49
CA VAL A 88 -0.80 12.57 0.24
C VAL A 88 -2.20 12.48 -0.40
N PHE A 89 -2.38 11.59 -1.38
CA PHE A 89 -3.66 11.35 -2.06
C PHE A 89 -4.75 10.89 -1.09
N VAL A 90 -4.41 9.91 -0.24
CA VAL A 90 -5.33 9.34 0.75
C VAL A 90 -5.69 10.38 1.80
N LEU A 91 -4.73 11.15 2.30
CA LEU A 91 -5.00 12.28 3.20
C LEU A 91 -5.92 13.33 2.55
N GLY A 92 -5.69 13.65 1.27
CA GLY A 92 -6.57 14.54 0.50
C GLY A 92 -8.00 14.00 0.36
N HIS A 93 -8.15 12.68 0.23
CA HIS A 93 -9.48 12.04 0.19
C HIS A 93 -10.16 12.00 1.55
N PHE A 94 -9.41 11.81 2.64
CA PHE A 94 -9.98 11.83 3.99
C PHE A 94 -10.66 13.17 4.32
N ARG A 95 -10.22 14.29 3.73
CA ARG A 95 -10.91 15.58 3.81
C ARG A 95 -12.38 15.49 3.35
N LEU A 96 -12.66 14.75 2.29
CA LEU A 96 -14.02 14.63 1.74
C LEU A 96 -14.95 13.83 2.67
N PHE A 97 -14.40 12.97 3.52
CA PHE A 97 -15.17 12.14 4.44
C PHE A 97 -15.27 12.74 5.85
N LEU A 98 -14.23 13.46 6.28
CA LEU A 98 -14.10 14.02 7.61
C LEU A 98 -13.77 15.51 7.44
N ASP A 99 -14.80 16.35 7.43
CA ASP A 99 -14.62 17.81 7.42
C ASP A 99 -14.06 18.24 8.77
N PHE A 100 -12.73 18.20 8.92
CA PHE A 100 -12.01 18.55 10.14
C PHE A 100 -11.95 20.07 10.33
N SER A 101 -13.10 20.73 10.51
CA SER A 101 -13.17 22.18 10.78
C SER A 101 -12.28 22.62 11.94
N TRP A 102 -12.10 21.77 12.96
CA TRP A 102 -11.21 22.03 14.10
C TRP A 102 -9.72 22.02 13.73
N LEU A 103 -9.28 21.16 12.81
CA LEU A 103 -7.87 21.01 12.42
C LEU A 103 -7.41 22.22 11.59
N TRP A 104 -8.27 22.72 10.71
CA TRP A 104 -8.00 23.92 9.90
C TRP A 104 -7.91 25.19 10.76
N ASN A 105 -8.78 25.30 11.77
CA ASN A 105 -8.71 26.38 12.75
C ASN A 105 -7.42 26.33 13.59
N LEU A 106 -6.95 25.14 13.98
CA LEU A 106 -5.68 24.98 14.71
C LEU A 106 -4.46 25.33 13.85
N LEU A 107 -4.48 24.95 12.57
CA LEU A 107 -3.42 25.28 11.60
C LEU A 107 -3.51 26.72 11.04
N ARG A 108 -4.53 27.50 11.44
CA ARG A 108 -4.81 28.87 10.95
C ARG A 108 -4.86 28.97 9.41
N LEU A 109 -5.39 27.94 8.76
CA LEU A 109 -5.55 27.91 7.30
C LEU A 109 -6.94 28.44 6.92
N THR A 110 -7.00 29.36 5.96
CA THR A 110 -8.27 29.81 5.40
C THR A 110 -8.88 28.74 4.48
N PRO A 111 -10.22 28.68 4.34
CA PRO A 111 -10.87 27.68 3.47
C PRO A 111 -10.31 27.68 2.03
N GLU A 112 -10.01 28.86 1.49
CA GLU A 112 -9.42 29.06 0.17
C GLU A 112 -8.02 28.42 0.04
N GLN A 113 -7.20 28.50 1.09
CA GLN A 113 -5.88 27.88 1.11
C GLN A 113 -5.98 26.35 1.15
N VAL A 114 -6.96 25.81 1.88
CA VAL A 114 -7.20 24.37 1.96
C VAL A 114 -7.70 23.83 0.61
N ASP A 115 -8.56 24.59 -0.10
CA ASP A 115 -9.03 24.24 -1.44
C ASP A 115 -7.91 24.25 -2.48
N MET A 116 -7.05 25.28 -2.47
CA MET A 116 -5.87 25.32 -3.33
C MET A 116 -4.89 24.20 -3.01
N LEU A 117 -4.66 23.89 -1.73
CA LEU A 117 -3.82 22.78 -1.30
C LEU A 117 -4.37 21.44 -1.79
N ALA A 118 -5.68 21.23 -1.71
CA ALA A 118 -6.32 20.01 -2.17
C ALA A 118 -6.25 19.89 -3.70
N PHE A 119 -6.50 20.97 -4.44
CA PHE A 119 -6.41 20.97 -5.89
C PHE A 119 -4.98 20.69 -6.39
N VAL A 120 -4.00 21.46 -5.90
CA VAL A 120 -2.60 21.33 -6.33
C VAL A 120 -1.96 20.07 -5.75
N GLY A 121 -2.13 19.83 -4.46
CA GLY A 121 -1.57 18.67 -3.77
C GLY A 121 -2.19 17.35 -4.22
N GLY A 122 -3.51 17.32 -4.41
CA GLY A 122 -4.24 16.17 -4.96
C GLY A 122 -3.87 15.90 -6.42
N GLY A 123 -3.85 16.92 -7.26
CA GLY A 123 -3.48 16.79 -8.68
C GLY A 123 -2.02 16.37 -8.89
N ALA A 124 -1.09 17.00 -8.17
CA ALA A 124 0.33 16.66 -8.23
C ALA A 124 0.60 15.25 -7.71
N SER A 125 0.03 14.88 -6.56
CA SER A 125 0.19 13.52 -6.01
C SER A 125 -0.41 12.46 -6.93
N GLY A 126 -1.58 12.69 -7.52
CA GLY A 126 -2.18 11.78 -8.50
C GLY A 126 -1.30 11.56 -9.74
N THR A 127 -0.66 12.62 -10.24
CA THR A 127 0.24 12.54 -11.40
C THR A 127 1.50 11.74 -11.06
N VAL A 128 2.14 12.03 -9.93
CA VAL A 128 3.32 11.32 -9.44
C VAL A 128 3.01 9.84 -9.17
N PHE A 129 1.84 9.55 -8.60
CA PHE A 129 1.35 8.20 -8.37
C PHE A 129 1.20 7.43 -9.69
N MET A 130 0.54 8.02 -10.69
CA MET A 130 0.34 7.37 -11.99
C MET A 130 1.66 7.09 -12.72
N LEU A 131 2.58 8.05 -12.73
CA LEU A 131 3.91 7.86 -13.33
C LEU A 131 4.69 6.75 -12.60
N GLY A 132 4.67 6.74 -11.26
CA GLY A 132 5.29 5.70 -10.45
C GLY A 132 4.69 4.32 -10.69
N LEU A 133 3.35 4.22 -10.79
CA LEU A 133 2.64 2.98 -11.08
C LEU A 133 3.03 2.41 -12.44
N VAL A 134 3.03 3.24 -13.48
CA VAL A 134 3.40 2.83 -14.83
C VAL A 134 4.86 2.36 -14.88
N ALA A 135 5.78 3.10 -14.24
CA ALA A 135 7.19 2.71 -14.17
C ALA A 135 7.40 1.35 -13.49
N LEU A 136 6.71 1.11 -12.36
CA LEU A 136 6.78 -0.17 -11.64
C LEU A 136 6.10 -1.31 -12.41
N LEU A 137 4.98 -1.04 -13.09
CA LEU A 137 4.27 -2.01 -13.91
C LEU A 137 5.13 -2.44 -15.12
N ILE A 138 5.73 -1.48 -15.83
CA ILE A 138 6.64 -1.76 -16.94
C ILE A 138 7.78 -2.67 -16.48
N ARG A 139 8.39 -2.38 -15.32
CA ARG A 139 9.43 -3.24 -14.76
C ARG A 139 8.91 -4.65 -14.45
N ARG A 140 7.70 -4.77 -13.88
CA ARG A 140 7.08 -6.06 -13.58
C ARG A 140 6.81 -6.90 -14.83
N LEU A 141 6.42 -6.25 -15.93
CA LEU A 141 6.16 -6.92 -17.20
C LEU A 141 7.44 -7.29 -17.95
N ARG A 142 8.49 -6.46 -17.84
CA ARG A 142 9.80 -6.71 -18.48
C ARG A 142 10.61 -7.79 -17.78
N MET A 143 10.47 -7.93 -16.46
CA MET A 143 11.12 -9.02 -15.74
C MET A 143 10.37 -10.33 -16.01
N ARG A 144 10.81 -11.07 -17.03
CA ARG A 144 10.47 -12.49 -17.18
C ARG A 144 10.87 -13.17 -15.88
N ARG A 145 9.89 -13.67 -15.13
CA ARG A 145 10.17 -14.52 -13.99
C ARG A 145 10.92 -15.72 -14.55
N VAL A 146 12.19 -15.87 -14.19
CA VAL A 146 12.83 -17.17 -14.26
C VAL A 146 11.98 -18.05 -13.36
N ALA A 147 11.23 -18.98 -13.96
CA ALA A 147 10.48 -19.96 -13.21
C ALA A 147 11.50 -20.70 -12.36
N TYR A 148 11.50 -20.47 -11.05
CA TYR A 148 12.21 -21.32 -10.11
C TYR A 148 11.47 -22.66 -10.11
N ARG A 149 11.74 -23.49 -11.11
CA ARG A 149 11.31 -24.89 -11.13
C ARG A 149 12.41 -25.66 -10.42
N CYS A 150 12.20 -25.90 -9.12
CA CYS A 150 12.73 -27.02 -8.35
C CYS A 150 12.11 -26.93 -6.94
N GLN A 151 10.84 -27.33 -6.84
CA GLN A 151 10.26 -27.67 -5.55
C GLN A 151 10.81 -29.06 -5.20
N ALA A 152 11.64 -29.08 -4.16
CA ALA A 152 12.39 -30.22 -3.70
C ALA A 152 11.49 -31.41 -3.36
N THR A 153 11.49 -32.41 -4.23
CA THR A 153 11.54 -33.81 -3.82
C THR A 153 12.65 -34.46 -4.64
N THR A 154 13.74 -34.79 -3.92
CA THR A 154 14.88 -35.66 -4.28
C THR A 154 15.87 -35.22 -5.36
N SER A 155 17.12 -34.98 -4.92
CA SER A 155 18.38 -34.95 -5.67
C SER A 155 18.62 -33.84 -6.70
N CYS A 156 19.30 -32.78 -6.27
CA CYS A 156 20.16 -31.98 -7.17
C CYS A 156 21.59 -32.50 -7.08
N SER A 157 21.93 -33.41 -8.00
CA SER A 157 23.31 -33.58 -8.48
C SER A 157 23.35 -33.06 -9.91
N PHE A 158 24.23 -32.09 -10.16
CA PHE A 158 25.06 -31.88 -11.36
C PHE A 158 25.24 -30.40 -11.74
N CYS A 159 26.52 -30.03 -11.68
CA CYS A 159 27.32 -29.03 -12.41
C CYS A 159 26.68 -27.72 -12.87
#